data_AF-A0AA35NTA0-F1
#
_entry.id   AF-A0AA35NTA0-F1
#
_cell.length_a   1.000
_cell.length_b   1.000
_cell.length_c   1.000
_cell.angle_alpha   90.00
_cell.angle_beta   90.00
_cell.angle_gamma   90.00
#
_symmetry.space_group_name_H-M   'P 1'
#
loop_
_entity.id
_entity.type
_entity.pdbx_description
1 polymer ?
#
loop_
_entity_poly.entity_id
_entity_poly.type
_entity_poly.pdbx_seq_one_letter_code
_entity_poly.pdbx_strand_id
1 'polypeptide(L)'
;MSEVITVTKRNGAFQNSSNLSYGSTGISDDEDDEQDIYLPDVNSRSKDSSDSQIVTPGELITDDPIWMRGHGTYFLDNMTYSSVAGTVSRVNRLLSVIPLKGRYAPETGDHVVGRIAEVGNKRWKVDIGGKQHAVLMLGSVNLPGGILRRKSESDELQMRSFLKEGDLLNAEVQSLFQDGSASLHTRSLKYGKLRNGMFCQVPSSLIVRAKNHTHNLPGNITVVLGVNGYIWLRKTSQMDLTRDAPTANNNTSNKSSGPTGAVSFNPSITRLEEESSWQIYSDENDPSISNSIRQTICRYANVIKALAFCEIGITQQRVVSAYEASMVYPNIGELIERNVMESIGSDILTAEKMRGNGN
;
A
#
# COMPACT_ATOMS: atom_id res chain seq x y z
N MET A 1 -25.97 -20.82 -7.77
CA MET A 1 -25.58 -19.40 -7.92
C MET A 1 -26.71 -18.67 -8.61
N SER A 2 -26.88 -17.39 -8.32
CA SER A 2 -27.77 -16.51 -9.08
C SER A 2 -27.28 -16.45 -10.53
N GLU A 3 -28.13 -16.75 -11.52
CA GLU A 3 -27.67 -16.88 -12.92
C GLU A 3 -27.28 -15.55 -13.57
N VAL A 4 -27.83 -14.43 -13.09
CA VAL A 4 -27.63 -13.10 -13.68
C VAL A 4 -27.28 -12.04 -12.64
N ILE A 5 -27.98 -12.03 -11.51
CA ILE A 5 -27.80 -11.02 -10.45
C ILE A 5 -28.06 -11.63 -9.06
N THR A 6 -27.18 -11.34 -8.11
CA THR A 6 -27.37 -11.69 -6.70
C THR A 6 -28.03 -10.52 -5.97
N VAL A 7 -29.26 -10.72 -5.48
CA VAL A 7 -30.01 -9.69 -4.71
C VAL A 7 -30.18 -10.12 -3.26
N THR A 8 -29.50 -9.43 -2.35
CA THR A 8 -29.67 -9.63 -0.90
C THR A 8 -30.84 -8.76 -0.41
N LYS A 9 -31.87 -9.38 0.17
CA LYS A 9 -33.07 -8.69 0.67
C LYS A 9 -33.03 -8.51 2.19
N ARG A 10 -33.59 -7.41 2.69
CA ARG A 10 -33.74 -7.10 4.12
C ARG A 10 -35.08 -6.40 4.34
N ASN A 11 -35.81 -6.78 5.39
CA ASN A 11 -37.08 -6.14 5.78
C ASN A 11 -36.97 -5.63 7.23
N GLY A 12 -37.60 -4.49 7.52
CA GLY A 12 -37.80 -4.00 8.89
C GLY A 12 -36.56 -3.41 9.60
N ALA A 13 -35.48 -3.10 8.89
CA ALA A 13 -34.31 -2.43 9.46
C ALA A 13 -33.62 -1.55 8.40
N PHE A 14 -32.98 -0.45 8.84
CA PHE A 14 -32.24 0.46 7.96
C PHE A 14 -30.94 -0.18 7.42
N GLN A 15 -30.22 -0.94 8.24
CA GLN A 15 -29.01 -1.66 7.87
C GLN A 15 -28.89 -2.99 8.63
N ASN A 16 -27.92 -3.82 8.24
CA ASN A 16 -27.58 -5.01 9.00
C ASN A 16 -26.87 -4.60 10.29
N SER A 17 -27.57 -4.67 11.41
CA SER A 17 -26.97 -4.58 12.74
C SER A 17 -26.65 -6.00 13.20
N SER A 18 -25.36 -6.33 13.35
CA SER A 18 -24.98 -7.42 14.23
C SER A 18 -25.38 -6.97 15.63
N ASN A 19 -26.48 -7.52 16.17
CA ASN A 19 -26.76 -7.36 17.59
C ASN A 19 -25.58 -7.98 18.33
N LEU A 20 -24.64 -7.16 18.81
CA LEU A 20 -23.81 -7.58 19.93
C LEU A 20 -24.80 -7.77 21.07
N SER A 21 -25.09 -9.02 21.39
CA SER A 21 -25.77 -9.37 22.63
C SER A 21 -24.85 -8.97 23.77
N TYR A 22 -24.90 -7.70 24.18
CA TYR A 22 -24.60 -7.37 25.56
C TYR A 22 -25.59 -8.19 26.39
N GLY A 23 -25.06 -9.11 27.19
CA GLY A 23 -25.87 -9.88 28.13
C GLY A 23 -26.67 -8.90 28.97
N SER A 24 -27.97 -8.79 28.69
CA SER A 24 -28.92 -8.15 29.57
C SER A 24 -29.03 -9.08 30.78
N THR A 25 -28.20 -8.84 31.80
CA THR A 25 -28.57 -9.23 33.15
C THR A 25 -29.79 -8.39 33.48
N GLY A 26 -30.97 -9.00 33.35
CA GLY A 26 -32.20 -8.43 33.87
C GLY A 26 -32.02 -8.20 35.36
N ILE A 27 -31.94 -6.94 35.74
CA ILE A 27 -32.12 -6.54 37.12
C ILE A 27 -33.63 -6.54 37.32
N SER A 28 -34.12 -7.55 38.03
CA SER A 28 -35.44 -7.52 38.65
C SER A 28 -35.40 -6.44 39.72
N ASP A 29 -36.33 -5.49 39.63
CA ASP A 29 -36.64 -4.55 40.71
C ASP A 29 -37.19 -5.37 41.89
N ASP A 30 -36.36 -5.60 42.90
CA ASP A 30 -36.81 -5.89 44.26
C ASP A 30 -36.15 -4.86 45.18
N GLU A 31 -37.02 -4.19 45.94
CA GLU A 31 -36.74 -3.11 46.87
C GLU A 31 -35.96 -3.59 48.11
N ASP A 32 -35.28 -2.63 48.74
CA ASP A 32 -34.69 -2.64 50.09
C ASP A 32 -33.38 -3.43 50.31
N ASP A 33 -32.25 -2.70 50.33
CA ASP A 33 -31.33 -2.67 51.49
C ASP A 33 -30.20 -1.63 51.28
N GLU A 34 -30.03 -0.73 52.25
CA GLU A 34 -28.90 0.19 52.35
C GLU A 34 -27.59 -0.59 52.54
N GLN A 35 -26.65 -0.48 51.59
CA GLN A 35 -25.25 -0.89 51.79
C GLN A 35 -24.29 -0.17 50.83
N ASP A 36 -23.42 0.64 51.43
CA ASP A 36 -22.13 1.21 50.99
C ASP A 36 -21.82 1.36 49.48
N ILE A 37 -21.73 2.63 49.06
CA ILE A 37 -21.19 3.05 47.77
C ILE A 37 -19.68 2.76 47.73
N TYR A 38 -19.32 1.57 47.25
CA TYR A 38 -17.96 1.29 46.79
C TYR A 38 -17.74 1.95 45.43
N LEU A 39 -16.92 3.01 45.40
CA LEU A 39 -16.32 3.49 44.15
C LEU A 39 -15.48 2.35 43.55
N PRO A 40 -15.64 2.01 42.26
CA PRO A 40 -14.80 1.00 41.64
C PRO A 40 -13.38 1.57 41.52
N ASP A 41 -12.44 0.91 42.19
CA ASP A 41 -11.02 1.16 42.09
C ASP A 41 -10.58 0.90 40.64
N VAL A 42 -10.15 1.95 39.93
CA VAL A 42 -9.86 1.96 38.48
C VAL A 42 -8.55 1.22 38.15
N ASN A 43 -7.96 0.51 39.10
CA ASN A 43 -6.57 0.06 39.01
C ASN A 43 -6.32 -1.44 39.09
N SER A 44 -7.29 -2.27 38.69
CA SER A 44 -7.04 -3.71 38.48
C SER A 44 -7.44 -4.18 37.08
N ARG A 45 -6.84 -3.60 36.03
CA ARG A 45 -6.77 -4.28 34.74
C ARG A 45 -5.67 -5.35 34.82
N SER A 46 -6.13 -6.59 34.84
CA SER A 46 -5.36 -7.81 34.64
C SER A 46 -4.29 -7.64 33.55
N LYS A 47 -3.02 -7.64 33.98
CA LYS A 47 -1.86 -7.89 33.13
C LYS A 47 -1.96 -9.33 32.63
N ASP A 48 -2.55 -9.57 31.45
CA ASP A 48 -2.28 -10.78 30.65
C ASP A 48 -2.85 -10.76 29.22
N SER A 49 -2.87 -9.59 28.59
CA SER A 49 -2.84 -9.50 27.13
C SER A 49 -2.03 -8.28 26.73
N SER A 50 -1.22 -8.41 25.68
CA SER A 50 -0.57 -7.29 25.00
C SER A 50 -1.60 -6.44 24.24
N ASP A 51 -2.76 -6.17 24.85
CA ASP A 51 -3.84 -5.42 24.23
C ASP A 51 -3.52 -3.94 24.31
N SER A 52 -3.49 -3.32 23.13
CA SER A 52 -3.27 -1.90 23.01
C SER A 52 -4.48 -1.16 23.59
N GLN A 53 -4.24 -0.30 24.57
CA GLN A 53 -5.28 0.51 25.20
C GLN A 53 -6.00 1.35 24.12
N ILE A 54 -7.31 1.13 23.97
CA ILE A 54 -8.19 1.96 23.13
C ILE A 54 -8.55 3.21 23.92
N VAL A 55 -8.42 4.36 23.26
CA VAL A 55 -8.75 5.67 23.81
C VAL A 55 -9.70 6.44 22.90
N THR A 56 -10.47 7.34 23.50
CA THR A 56 -11.39 8.25 22.81
C THR A 56 -10.90 9.70 22.84
N PRO A 57 -11.34 10.57 21.92
CA PRO A 57 -10.95 11.99 21.95
C PRO A 57 -11.34 12.66 23.28
N GLY A 58 -10.39 13.33 23.91
CA GLY A 58 -10.55 13.98 25.23
C GLY A 58 -10.15 13.11 26.42
N GLU A 59 -9.86 11.83 26.21
CA GLU A 59 -9.44 10.92 27.29
C GLU A 59 -8.00 11.20 27.75
N LEU A 60 -7.79 11.21 29.07
CA LEU A 60 -6.47 11.37 29.70
C LEU A 60 -5.66 10.08 29.50
N ILE A 61 -4.48 10.19 28.88
CA ILE A 61 -3.58 9.05 28.64
C ILE A 61 -2.55 8.91 29.76
N THR A 62 -1.92 10.02 30.14
CA THR A 62 -0.87 10.06 31.16
C THR A 62 -0.75 11.47 31.74
N ASP A 63 -0.37 11.56 33.01
CA ASP A 63 -0.06 12.78 33.77
C ASP A 63 1.45 13.05 33.88
N ASP A 64 2.28 12.11 33.40
CA ASP A 64 3.73 12.22 33.44
C ASP A 64 4.27 13.14 32.30
N PRO A 65 4.92 14.28 32.64
CA PRO A 65 5.48 15.22 31.66
C PRO A 65 6.77 14.71 31.00
N ILE A 66 7.33 13.58 31.44
CA ILE A 66 8.56 13.00 30.88
C ILE A 66 8.35 12.58 29.42
N TRP A 67 7.14 12.19 29.03
CA TRP A 67 6.85 11.68 27.68
C TRP A 67 6.95 12.76 26.60
N MET A 68 7.56 12.40 25.46
CA MET A 68 7.47 13.21 24.24
C MET A 68 6.11 12.95 23.59
N ARG A 69 5.39 14.03 23.27
CA ARG A 69 4.05 13.96 22.70
C ARG A 69 4.14 13.83 21.18
N GLY A 70 3.60 12.76 20.65
CA GLY A 70 3.54 12.48 19.22
C GLY A 70 2.17 12.79 18.62
N HIS A 71 1.95 12.28 17.41
CA HIS A 71 0.68 12.41 16.70
C HIS A 71 -0.49 11.81 17.49
N GLY A 72 -1.68 12.39 17.31
CA GLY A 72 -2.90 11.92 17.98
C GLY A 72 -3.01 12.32 19.46
N THR A 73 -2.12 13.17 19.95
CA THR A 73 -2.13 13.65 21.33
C THR A 73 -2.05 15.17 21.41
N TYR A 74 -2.61 15.74 22.47
CA TYR A 74 -2.40 17.12 22.87
C TYR A 74 -2.21 17.17 24.39
N PHE A 75 -1.67 18.25 24.94
CA PHE A 75 -1.38 18.33 26.37
C PHE A 75 -1.84 19.66 26.96
N LEU A 76 -2.15 19.64 28.24
CA LEU A 76 -2.37 20.82 29.08
C LEU A 76 -1.58 20.59 30.38
N ASP A 77 -0.64 21.48 30.67
CA ASP A 77 0.31 21.34 31.77
C ASP A 77 1.07 20.00 31.71
N ASN A 78 0.85 19.12 32.69
CA ASN A 78 1.46 17.80 32.76
C ASN A 78 0.56 16.70 32.15
N MET A 79 -0.71 17.00 31.90
CA MET A 79 -1.71 16.05 31.44
C MET A 79 -1.70 15.92 29.92
N THR A 80 -1.56 14.70 29.43
CA THR A 80 -1.60 14.38 27.99
C THR A 80 -2.91 13.67 27.66
N TYR A 81 -3.64 14.23 26.70
CA TYR A 81 -4.95 13.76 26.26
C TYR A 81 -4.90 13.24 24.82
N SER A 82 -5.85 12.37 24.46
CA SER A 82 -6.01 11.91 23.09
C SER A 82 -6.81 12.90 22.25
N SER A 83 -6.39 13.19 21.02
CA SER A 83 -7.19 13.94 20.03
C SER A 83 -8.00 13.03 19.09
N VAL A 84 -7.73 11.73 19.06
CA VAL A 84 -8.30 10.78 18.09
C VAL A 84 -8.78 9.50 18.77
N ALA A 85 -9.73 8.81 18.15
CA ALA A 85 -10.12 7.46 18.56
C ALA A 85 -9.12 6.44 18.00
N GLY A 86 -8.45 5.70 18.87
CA GLY A 86 -7.29 4.90 18.46
C GLY A 86 -6.67 4.09 19.58
N THR A 87 -5.55 3.45 19.24
CA THR A 87 -4.72 2.73 20.20
C THR A 87 -3.55 3.59 20.68
N VAL A 88 -3.25 3.52 21.97
CA VAL A 88 -2.07 4.20 22.53
C VAL A 88 -0.80 3.44 22.14
N SER A 89 0.12 4.13 21.47
CA SER A 89 1.43 3.62 21.07
C SER A 89 2.53 4.30 21.88
N ARG A 90 3.28 3.48 22.61
CA ARG A 90 4.42 3.90 23.44
C ARG A 90 5.69 3.30 22.85
N VAL A 91 6.47 4.12 22.16
CA VAL A 91 7.73 3.69 21.52
C VAL A 91 8.87 4.51 22.11
N ASN A 92 9.78 3.84 22.83
CA ASN A 92 10.83 4.50 23.60
C ASN A 92 10.22 5.53 24.58
N ARG A 93 10.52 6.82 24.36
CA ARG A 93 10.00 7.96 25.12
C ARG A 93 8.91 8.74 24.35
N LEU A 94 8.50 8.27 23.17
CA LEU A 94 7.46 8.88 22.35
C LEU A 94 6.10 8.23 22.65
N LEU A 95 5.15 9.04 23.08
CA LEU A 95 3.77 8.65 23.33
C LEU A 95 2.87 9.24 22.24
N SER A 96 2.14 8.39 21.54
CA SER A 96 1.27 8.77 20.42
C SER A 96 0.00 7.94 20.42
N VAL A 97 -1.03 8.40 19.72
CA VAL A 97 -2.26 7.63 19.50
C VAL A 97 -2.39 7.35 18.01
N ILE A 98 -2.46 6.06 17.67
CA ILE A 98 -2.63 5.61 16.29
C ILE A 98 -4.13 5.53 16.01
N PRO A 99 -4.68 6.34 15.10
CA PRO A 99 -6.11 6.34 14.81
C PRO A 99 -6.54 5.03 14.13
N LEU A 100 -7.75 4.56 14.43
CA LEU A 100 -8.30 3.33 13.80
C LEU A 100 -8.49 3.47 12.29
N LYS A 101 -8.80 4.69 11.81
CA LYS A 101 -8.92 5.01 10.38
C LYS A 101 -8.17 6.29 10.08
N GLY A 102 -7.55 6.33 8.91
CA GLY A 102 -6.85 7.51 8.41
C GLY A 102 -6.60 7.40 6.91
N ARG A 103 -6.33 8.54 6.28
CA ARG A 103 -5.76 8.57 4.93
C ARG A 103 -4.28 8.20 5.00
N TYR A 104 -3.72 7.80 3.86
CA TYR A 104 -2.29 7.57 3.73
C TYR A 104 -1.49 8.82 4.17
N ALA A 105 -0.59 8.63 5.13
CA ALA A 105 0.38 9.63 5.54
C ALA A 105 1.73 9.24 4.91
N PRO A 106 2.28 10.05 3.99
CA PRO A 106 3.50 9.70 3.30
C PRO A 106 4.69 9.72 4.25
N GLU A 107 5.58 8.73 4.13
CA GLU A 107 6.88 8.74 4.79
C GLU A 107 8.02 8.75 3.77
N THR A 108 9.16 9.33 4.16
CA THR A 108 10.36 9.35 3.33
C THR A 108 10.82 7.93 3.01
N GLY A 109 11.04 7.66 1.72
CA GLY A 109 11.42 6.33 1.21
C GLY A 109 10.24 5.42 0.83
N ASP A 110 8.99 5.85 1.06
CA ASP A 110 7.83 5.06 0.64
C ASP A 110 7.76 4.94 -0.90
N HIS A 111 7.52 3.73 -1.40
CA HIS A 111 7.25 3.48 -2.81
C HIS A 111 5.76 3.61 -3.08
N VAL A 112 5.37 4.56 -3.91
CA VAL A 112 3.98 4.93 -4.16
C VAL A 112 3.65 4.86 -5.64
N VAL A 113 2.39 4.54 -5.92
CA VAL A 113 1.79 4.75 -7.25
C VAL A 113 0.92 5.98 -7.17
N GLY A 114 0.98 6.84 -8.19
CA GLY A 114 0.22 8.09 -8.20
C GLY A 114 -0.29 8.43 -9.59
N ARG A 115 -1.29 9.32 -9.61
CA ARG A 115 -1.90 9.85 -10.84
C ARG A 115 -1.57 11.34 -10.98
N ILE A 116 -1.15 11.79 -12.15
CA ILE A 116 -0.95 13.22 -12.40
C ILE A 116 -2.31 13.93 -12.31
N ALA A 117 -2.43 14.86 -11.37
CA ALA A 117 -3.63 15.66 -11.17
C ALA A 117 -3.57 16.96 -11.99
N GLU A 118 -2.42 17.64 -11.97
CA GLU A 118 -2.19 18.88 -12.72
C GLU A 118 -0.71 19.01 -13.12
N VAL A 119 -0.49 19.71 -14.24
CA VAL A 119 0.84 20.15 -14.68
C VAL A 119 0.97 21.65 -14.37
N GLY A 120 1.94 22.01 -13.55
CA GLY A 120 2.21 23.40 -13.17
C GLY A 120 3.62 23.85 -13.59
N ASN A 121 4.01 25.04 -13.12
CA ASN A 121 5.32 25.60 -13.42
C ASN A 121 6.45 24.75 -12.80
N LYS A 122 7.28 24.11 -13.63
CA LYS A 122 8.43 23.25 -13.25
C LYS A 122 8.08 22.09 -12.31
N ARG A 123 6.81 21.76 -12.14
CA ARG A 123 6.35 20.65 -11.27
C ARG A 123 5.03 20.06 -11.74
N TRP A 124 4.83 18.79 -11.43
CA TRP A 124 3.54 18.12 -11.48
C TRP A 124 2.99 17.97 -10.07
N LYS A 125 1.67 18.12 -9.91
CA LYS A 125 1.01 17.61 -8.70
C LYS A 125 0.47 16.22 -8.99
N VAL A 126 0.73 15.31 -8.05
CA VAL A 126 0.41 13.89 -8.16
C VAL A 126 -0.55 13.53 -7.05
N ASP A 127 -1.68 12.94 -7.40
CA ASP A 127 -2.57 12.31 -6.45
C ASP A 127 -1.99 10.98 -5.97
N ILE A 128 -1.77 10.89 -4.66
CA ILE A 128 -1.26 9.72 -3.94
C ILE A 128 -2.28 9.19 -2.92
N GLY A 129 -3.52 9.70 -2.88
CA GLY A 129 -4.53 9.26 -1.90
C GLY A 129 -4.30 9.78 -0.48
N GLY A 130 -3.40 10.75 -0.30
CA GLY A 130 -3.10 11.39 0.98
C GLY A 130 -4.08 12.52 1.36
N LYS A 131 -3.66 13.34 2.34
CA LYS A 131 -4.39 14.57 2.72
C LYS A 131 -4.23 15.69 1.69
N GLN A 132 -3.10 15.71 1.00
CA GLN A 132 -2.71 16.72 0.01
C GLN A 132 -2.07 16.04 -1.21
N HIS A 133 -2.02 16.74 -2.34
CA HIS A 133 -1.30 16.27 -3.50
C HIS A 133 0.22 16.32 -3.28
N ALA A 134 0.91 15.29 -3.74
CA ALA A 134 2.36 15.26 -3.75
C ALA A 134 2.92 16.11 -4.89
N VAL A 135 4.14 16.60 -4.74
CA VAL A 135 4.82 17.42 -5.76
C VAL A 135 5.93 16.60 -6.40
N LEU A 136 5.89 16.47 -7.73
CA LEU A 136 6.98 15.90 -8.52
C LEU A 136 7.65 17.04 -9.28
N MET A 137 8.87 17.41 -8.88
CA MET A 137 9.62 18.49 -9.54
C MET A 137 10.17 18.01 -10.88
N LEU A 138 10.23 18.91 -11.88
CA LEU A 138 10.93 18.66 -13.14
C LEU A 138 12.39 18.26 -12.89
N GLY A 139 13.01 18.81 -11.84
CA GLY A 139 14.34 18.45 -11.34
C GLY A 139 14.49 16.99 -10.87
N SER A 140 13.39 16.32 -10.52
CA SER A 140 13.38 15.00 -9.88
C SER A 140 12.95 13.85 -10.80
N VAL A 141 12.72 14.13 -12.10
CA VAL A 141 12.45 13.12 -13.13
C VAL A 141 13.65 12.87 -14.04
N ASN A 142 13.70 11.68 -14.62
CA ASN A 142 14.65 11.31 -15.67
C ASN A 142 14.15 11.79 -17.03
N LEU A 143 14.95 12.57 -17.76
CA LEU A 143 14.59 12.98 -19.11
C LEU A 143 14.93 11.86 -20.12
N PRO A 144 14.19 11.75 -21.24
CA PRO A 144 14.48 10.75 -22.26
C PRO A 144 15.90 10.95 -22.82
N GLY A 145 16.56 9.84 -23.16
CA GLY A 145 17.92 9.83 -23.71
C GLY A 145 19.03 9.57 -22.69
N GLY A 146 18.71 9.27 -21.43
CA GLY A 146 19.64 8.70 -20.43
C GLY A 146 20.82 9.58 -19.99
N ILE A 147 21.07 10.70 -20.68
CA ILE A 147 22.16 11.63 -20.39
C ILE A 147 21.71 12.59 -19.30
N LEU A 148 22.54 12.72 -18.27
CA LEU A 148 22.42 13.74 -17.23
C LEU A 148 22.74 15.13 -17.82
N ARG A 149 21.88 15.63 -18.73
CA ARG A 149 22.01 16.95 -19.35
C ARG A 149 21.40 18.03 -18.45
N ARG A 150 21.89 19.26 -18.55
CA ARG A 150 21.22 20.41 -17.91
C ARG A 150 19.81 20.53 -18.49
N LYS A 151 18.83 20.64 -17.60
CA LYS A 151 17.42 20.80 -17.96
C LYS A 151 17.26 22.13 -18.66
N SER A 152 16.77 22.09 -19.89
CA SER A 152 16.61 23.27 -20.75
C SER A 152 15.27 23.96 -20.46
N GLU A 153 15.16 25.25 -20.76
CA GLU A 153 13.87 25.95 -20.77
C GLU A 153 12.87 25.31 -21.75
N SER A 154 13.37 24.67 -22.82
CA SER A 154 12.52 23.89 -23.73
C SER A 154 11.82 22.70 -23.04
N ASP A 155 12.49 22.03 -22.09
CA ASP A 155 11.92 20.91 -21.33
C ASP A 155 10.78 21.40 -20.40
N GLU A 156 10.84 22.65 -19.93
CA GLU A 156 9.80 23.28 -19.10
C GLU A 156 8.53 23.55 -19.92
N LEU A 157 8.67 24.07 -21.14
CA LEU A 157 7.52 24.24 -22.04
C LEU A 157 6.94 22.90 -22.51
N GLN A 158 7.77 21.88 -22.64
CA GLN A 158 7.38 20.55 -23.11
C GLN A 158 7.02 19.57 -21.99
N MET A 159 6.83 20.00 -20.74
CA MET A 159 6.51 19.09 -19.63
C MET A 159 5.33 18.14 -19.89
N ARG A 160 4.33 18.62 -20.65
CA ARG A 160 3.14 17.86 -21.03
C ARG A 160 3.43 16.69 -21.98
N SER A 161 4.56 16.70 -22.69
CA SER A 161 4.97 15.56 -23.55
C SER A 161 5.51 14.39 -22.73
N PHE A 162 6.02 14.65 -21.52
CA PHE A 162 6.51 13.60 -20.62
C PHE A 162 5.39 13.03 -19.76
N LEU A 163 4.67 13.91 -19.04
CA LEU A 163 3.62 13.53 -18.12
C LEU A 163 2.48 14.53 -18.23
N LYS A 164 1.31 14.03 -18.61
CA LYS A 164 0.06 14.80 -18.73
C LYS A 164 -0.95 14.38 -17.67
N GLU A 165 -1.99 15.18 -17.48
CA GLU A 165 -3.04 14.92 -16.51
C GLU A 165 -3.71 13.57 -16.80
N GLY A 166 -3.88 12.77 -15.75
CA GLY A 166 -4.43 11.41 -15.83
C GLY A 166 -3.39 10.30 -15.98
N ASP A 167 -2.13 10.62 -16.32
CA ASP A 167 -1.07 9.62 -16.40
C ASP A 167 -0.82 8.97 -15.03
N LEU A 168 -0.59 7.66 -15.02
CA LEU A 168 -0.18 6.92 -13.84
C LEU A 168 1.33 6.70 -13.85
N LEU A 169 1.95 6.85 -12.68
CA LEU A 169 3.37 6.64 -12.50
C LEU A 169 3.66 5.96 -11.17
N ASN A 170 4.81 5.29 -11.09
CA ASN A 170 5.39 4.88 -9.83
C ASN A 170 6.56 5.82 -9.46
N ALA A 171 6.63 6.16 -8.18
CA ALA A 171 7.62 7.08 -7.65
C ALA A 171 7.99 6.72 -6.21
N GLU A 172 9.09 7.29 -5.75
CA GLU A 172 9.51 7.21 -4.35
C GLU A 172 9.37 8.58 -3.69
N VAL A 173 8.99 8.57 -2.41
CA VAL A 173 8.93 9.78 -1.59
C VAL A 173 10.36 10.19 -1.21
N GLN A 174 10.84 11.28 -1.80
CA GLN A 174 12.18 11.81 -1.56
C GLN A 174 12.29 12.47 -0.19
N SER A 175 11.30 13.29 0.14
CA SER A 175 11.26 14.10 1.36
C SER A 175 9.84 14.56 1.63
N LEU A 176 9.60 15.05 2.84
CA LEU A 176 8.34 15.65 3.25
C LEU A 176 8.52 17.16 3.41
N PHE A 177 7.48 17.92 3.07
CA PHE A 177 7.38 19.33 3.38
C PHE A 177 6.86 19.54 4.81
N GLN A 178 6.93 20.78 5.32
CA GLN A 178 6.50 21.12 6.68
C GLN A 178 4.99 20.91 6.91
N ASP A 179 4.19 20.98 5.85
CA ASP A 179 2.75 20.72 5.88
C ASP A 179 2.40 19.22 5.81
N GLY A 180 3.40 18.34 5.66
CA GLY A 180 3.23 16.90 5.51
C GLY A 180 2.93 16.45 4.08
N SER A 181 2.98 17.34 3.08
CA SER A 181 2.96 16.93 1.68
C SER A 181 4.26 16.22 1.29
N ALA A 182 4.17 15.32 0.31
CA ALA A 182 5.32 14.55 -0.17
C ALA A 182 5.97 15.21 -1.39
N SER A 183 7.30 15.23 -1.42
CA SER A 183 8.10 15.49 -2.61
C SER A 183 8.51 14.16 -3.24
N LEU A 184 8.15 13.92 -4.50
CA LEU A 184 8.42 12.68 -5.21
C LEU A 184 9.65 12.78 -6.12
N HIS A 185 10.26 11.63 -6.42
CA HIS A 185 11.27 11.51 -7.47
C HIS A 185 11.13 10.21 -8.27
N THR A 186 11.59 10.25 -9.52
CA THR A 186 11.62 9.09 -10.43
C THR A 186 13.00 8.89 -11.06
N ARG A 187 14.06 9.23 -10.31
CA ARG A 187 15.46 9.17 -10.78
C ARG A 187 15.98 7.76 -11.10
N SER A 188 15.33 6.72 -10.59
CA SER A 188 15.74 5.34 -10.83
C SER A 188 14.91 4.73 -11.97
N LEU A 189 15.51 3.86 -12.79
CA LEU A 189 14.81 3.20 -13.92
C LEU A 189 13.65 2.31 -13.48
N LYS A 190 13.64 1.86 -12.22
CA LYS A 190 12.48 1.17 -11.64
C LYS A 190 11.23 2.05 -11.57
N TYR A 191 11.39 3.38 -11.61
CA TYR A 191 10.33 4.37 -11.52
C TYR A 191 10.04 5.02 -12.88
N GLY A 192 8.82 5.48 -13.07
CA GLY A 192 8.39 6.11 -14.31
C GLY A 192 6.90 5.92 -14.59
N LYS A 193 6.52 6.16 -15.83
CA LYS A 193 5.14 6.02 -16.28
C LYS A 193 4.74 4.55 -16.35
N LEU A 194 3.54 4.25 -15.89
CA LEU A 194 2.99 2.91 -15.83
C LEU A 194 2.17 2.61 -17.10
N ARG A 195 2.39 1.42 -17.66
CA ARG A 195 1.73 0.91 -18.88
C ARG A 195 1.52 -0.60 -18.81
N ASN A 196 0.89 -1.16 -19.84
CA ASN A 196 0.68 -2.59 -20.08
C ASN A 196 -0.15 -3.29 -19.01
N GLY A 197 -1.11 -2.58 -18.41
CA GLY A 197 -1.73 -3.02 -17.18
C GLY A 197 -3.05 -2.36 -16.82
N MET A 198 -3.47 -2.62 -15.60
CA MET A 198 -4.72 -2.16 -14.99
C MET A 198 -4.45 -1.63 -13.58
N PHE A 199 -5.14 -0.55 -13.23
CA PHE A 199 -5.11 0.06 -11.91
C PHE A 199 -6.19 -0.53 -11.00
N CYS A 200 -5.85 -0.74 -9.73
CA CYS A 200 -6.82 -0.97 -8.66
C CYS A 200 -6.33 -0.29 -7.38
N GLN A 201 -7.23 -0.07 -6.42
CA GLN A 201 -6.89 0.55 -5.14
C GLN A 201 -7.52 -0.21 -3.98
N VAL A 202 -6.84 -0.18 -2.85
CA VAL A 202 -7.24 -0.77 -1.58
C VAL A 202 -6.93 0.23 -0.46
N PRO A 203 -7.52 0.09 0.74
CA PRO A 203 -7.12 0.89 1.88
C PRO A 203 -5.61 0.78 2.15
N SER A 204 -4.92 1.91 2.35
CA SER A 204 -3.48 1.94 2.56
C SER A 204 -3.02 1.16 3.80
N SER A 205 -3.89 1.03 4.81
CA SER A 205 -3.63 0.25 6.02
C SER A 205 -3.44 -1.25 5.75
N LEU A 206 -3.97 -1.76 4.64
CA LEU A 206 -3.84 -3.17 4.28
C LEU A 206 -2.53 -3.47 3.56
N ILE A 207 -1.83 -2.47 3.01
CA ILE A 207 -0.54 -2.71 2.37
C ILE A 207 0.54 -2.85 3.44
N VAL A 208 1.08 -4.07 3.59
CA VAL A 208 2.18 -4.32 4.53
C VAL A 208 3.48 -3.83 3.90
N ARG A 209 4.18 -2.90 4.57
CA ARG A 209 5.47 -2.39 4.11
C ARG A 209 6.51 -3.50 4.01
N ALA A 210 7.18 -3.58 2.87
CA ALA A 210 8.25 -4.53 2.60
C ALA A 210 9.48 -3.85 1.98
N LYS A 211 10.61 -4.57 1.90
CA LYS A 211 11.84 -4.06 1.26
C LYS A 211 11.61 -3.69 -0.21
N ASN A 212 10.86 -4.54 -0.91
CA ASN A 212 10.47 -4.34 -2.29
C ASN A 212 8.95 -4.40 -2.36
N HIS A 213 8.38 -3.54 -3.20
CA HIS A 213 6.93 -3.41 -3.40
C HIS A 213 6.51 -3.75 -4.84
N THR A 214 7.47 -4.10 -5.69
CA THR A 214 7.20 -4.62 -7.03
C THR A 214 7.53 -6.10 -6.99
N HIS A 215 6.63 -6.96 -7.45
CA HIS A 215 6.80 -8.42 -7.39
C HIS A 215 6.36 -9.08 -8.69
N ASN A 216 7.09 -10.12 -9.10
CA ASN A 216 6.68 -10.96 -10.22
C ASN A 216 5.79 -12.08 -9.68
N LEU A 217 4.65 -12.27 -10.33
CA LEU A 217 3.61 -13.22 -9.97
C LEU A 217 3.49 -14.30 -11.05
N PRO A 218 3.01 -15.51 -10.72
CA PRO A 218 2.79 -16.55 -11.72
C PRO A 218 1.79 -16.10 -12.79
N GLY A 219 2.04 -16.51 -14.04
CA GLY A 219 1.26 -16.08 -15.19
C GLY A 219 1.81 -14.84 -15.93
N ASN A 220 3.11 -14.55 -15.78
CA ASN A 220 3.82 -13.44 -16.45
C ASN A 220 3.19 -12.07 -16.16
N ILE A 221 2.83 -11.85 -14.90
CA ILE A 221 2.29 -10.59 -14.41
C ILE A 221 3.20 -10.04 -13.31
N THR A 222 3.40 -8.74 -13.35
CA THR A 222 4.10 -7.99 -12.31
C THR A 222 3.10 -7.11 -11.58
N VAL A 223 3.11 -7.17 -10.26
CA VAL A 223 2.33 -6.27 -9.39
C VAL A 223 3.24 -5.19 -8.80
N VAL A 224 2.74 -3.96 -8.76
CA VAL A 224 3.31 -2.84 -8.02
C VAL A 224 2.34 -2.50 -6.90
N LEU A 225 2.74 -2.77 -5.66
CA LEU A 225 1.97 -2.50 -4.45
C LEU A 225 2.43 -1.18 -3.85
N GLY A 226 1.82 -0.06 -4.23
CA GLY A 226 2.12 1.23 -3.61
C GLY A 226 1.71 1.22 -2.13
N VAL A 227 2.58 1.72 -1.25
CA VAL A 227 2.32 1.83 0.20
C VAL A 227 1.05 2.64 0.49
N ASN A 228 0.71 3.54 -0.42
CA ASN A 228 -0.50 4.35 -0.38
C ASN A 228 -1.80 3.60 -0.73
N GLY A 229 -1.75 2.29 -0.98
CA GLY A 229 -2.91 1.49 -1.36
C GLY A 229 -3.22 1.52 -2.87
N TYR A 230 -2.45 2.27 -3.65
CA TYR A 230 -2.59 2.29 -5.12
C TYR A 230 -1.77 1.13 -5.72
N ILE A 231 -2.45 0.28 -6.47
CA ILE A 231 -1.90 -0.95 -7.01
C ILE A 231 -1.95 -0.92 -8.54
N TRP A 232 -0.85 -1.35 -9.17
CA TRP A 232 -0.78 -1.52 -10.62
C TRP A 232 -0.42 -2.96 -10.97
N LEU A 233 -1.26 -3.61 -11.78
CA LEU A 233 -1.03 -4.95 -12.32
C LEU A 233 -0.69 -4.84 -13.79
N ARG A 234 0.45 -5.36 -14.23
CA ARG A 234 0.85 -5.30 -15.65
C ARG A 234 1.51 -6.58 -16.14
N LYS A 235 1.58 -6.71 -17.47
CA LYS A 235 2.42 -7.73 -18.11
C LYS A 235 3.88 -7.57 -17.63
N THR A 236 4.51 -8.69 -17.29
CA THR A 236 5.93 -8.72 -16.92
C THR A 236 6.79 -8.26 -18.10
N SER A 237 7.64 -7.28 -17.84
CA SER A 237 8.58 -6.74 -18.83
C SER A 237 9.95 -7.40 -18.71
N GLN A 238 10.82 -7.20 -19.70
CA GLN A 238 12.21 -7.69 -19.62
C GLN A 238 12.95 -7.11 -18.40
N MET A 239 12.67 -5.85 -18.03
CA MET A 239 13.23 -5.20 -16.83
C MET A 239 12.78 -5.88 -15.53
N ASP A 240 11.59 -6.47 -15.49
CA ASP A 240 11.13 -7.20 -14.31
C ASP A 240 11.79 -8.56 -14.17
N LEU A 241 12.06 -9.23 -15.29
CA LEU A 241 12.73 -10.52 -15.32
C LEU A 241 14.18 -10.39 -14.86
N THR A 242 14.88 -9.33 -15.28
CA THR A 242 16.27 -9.08 -14.87
C THR A 242 16.41 -8.77 -13.39
N ARG A 243 15.35 -8.27 -12.73
CA ARG A 243 15.37 -7.97 -11.29
C ARG A 243 15.41 -9.23 -10.43
N ASP A 244 14.71 -10.28 -10.84
CA ASP A 244 14.62 -11.53 -10.07
C ASP A 244 15.67 -12.56 -10.51
N ALA A 245 16.44 -12.26 -11.57
CA ALA A 245 17.59 -13.07 -11.94
C ALA A 245 18.61 -13.07 -10.79
N PRO A 246 19.09 -14.24 -10.34
CA PRO A 246 20.17 -14.27 -9.36
C PRO A 246 21.35 -13.52 -9.95
N THR A 247 21.87 -12.53 -9.22
CA THR A 247 23.16 -11.93 -9.53
C THR A 247 24.16 -13.07 -9.62
N ALA A 248 24.52 -13.48 -10.84
CA ALA A 248 25.55 -14.48 -11.03
C ALA A 248 26.78 -13.98 -10.27
N ASN A 249 27.23 -14.76 -9.29
CA ASN A 249 28.50 -14.54 -8.64
C ASN A 249 29.56 -14.42 -9.74
N ASN A 250 30.03 -13.19 -10.00
CA ASN A 250 31.15 -12.92 -10.88
C ASN A 250 32.46 -13.40 -10.21
N ASN A 251 32.57 -14.70 -9.99
CA ASN A 251 33.79 -15.39 -9.57
C ASN A 251 34.43 -16.19 -10.71
N THR A 252 34.03 -15.96 -11.97
CA THR A 252 34.78 -16.39 -13.14
C THR A 252 35.29 -15.17 -13.88
N SER A 253 36.42 -14.68 -13.40
CA SER A 253 37.25 -13.68 -14.04
C SER A 253 37.80 -14.18 -15.37
N ASN A 254 37.08 -13.98 -16.47
CA ASN A 254 37.72 -13.76 -17.77
C ASN A 254 38.10 -12.28 -17.86
N LYS A 255 39.18 -11.93 -17.15
CA LYS A 255 39.88 -10.66 -17.28
C LYS A 255 40.69 -10.69 -18.58
N SER A 256 40.09 -10.32 -19.71
CA SER A 256 40.87 -9.89 -20.87
C SER A 256 41.27 -8.43 -20.67
N SER A 257 42.45 -8.23 -20.08
CA SER A 257 43.07 -6.90 -19.97
C SER A 257 43.45 -6.40 -21.36
N GLY A 258 42.75 -5.37 -21.86
CA GLY A 258 43.30 -4.49 -22.89
C GLY A 258 44.50 -3.71 -22.34
N PRO A 259 45.35 -3.10 -23.19
CA PRO A 259 46.60 -2.46 -22.77
C PRO A 259 46.37 -1.21 -21.90
N THR A 260 45.14 -0.69 -21.89
CA THR A 260 44.68 0.38 -21.02
C THR A 260 43.81 -0.27 -19.96
N GLY A 261 44.13 -0.08 -18.68
CA GLY A 261 43.42 -0.69 -17.53
C GLY A 261 41.96 -0.25 -17.34
N ALA A 262 41.20 -0.05 -18.42
CA ALA A 262 39.77 0.19 -18.40
C ALA A 262 39.04 -1.14 -18.13
N VAL A 263 38.32 -1.17 -17.02
CA VAL A 263 37.38 -2.25 -16.68
C VAL A 263 36.23 -2.18 -17.68
N SER A 264 36.11 -3.18 -18.56
CA SER A 264 34.97 -3.31 -19.47
C SER A 264 33.73 -3.68 -18.66
N PHE A 265 32.87 -2.71 -18.38
CA PHE A 265 31.51 -2.96 -17.90
C PHE A 265 30.72 -3.66 -19.01
N ASN A 266 29.91 -4.67 -18.67
CA ASN A 266 29.08 -5.42 -19.63
C ASN A 266 28.28 -4.46 -20.53
N PRO A 267 28.54 -4.40 -21.85
CA PRO A 267 27.93 -3.41 -22.76
C PRO A 267 26.46 -3.69 -23.10
N SER A 268 25.90 -4.80 -22.62
CA SER A 268 24.50 -5.18 -22.83
C SER A 268 23.53 -4.45 -21.91
N ILE A 269 23.94 -4.04 -20.71
CA ILE A 269 23.10 -3.30 -19.76
C ILE A 269 22.98 -1.84 -20.19
N THR A 270 24.09 -1.19 -20.54
CA THR A 270 24.10 0.23 -20.93
C THR A 270 23.39 0.51 -22.26
N ARG A 271 23.43 -0.42 -23.23
CA ARG A 271 22.70 -0.26 -24.50
C ARG A 271 21.19 -0.46 -24.37
N LEU A 272 20.76 -1.42 -23.54
CA LEU A 272 19.34 -1.63 -23.27
C LEU A 272 18.76 -0.44 -22.48
N GLU A 273 19.56 0.18 -21.60
CA GLU A 273 19.22 1.41 -20.87
C GLU A 273 19.02 2.61 -21.82
N GLU A 274 19.88 2.80 -22.82
CA GLU A 274 19.77 3.90 -23.79
C GLU A 274 18.56 3.75 -24.72
N GLU A 275 18.32 2.56 -25.30
CA GLU A 275 17.18 2.33 -26.20
C GLU A 275 15.83 2.36 -25.48
N SER A 276 15.77 1.87 -24.24
CA SER A 276 14.55 1.91 -23.42
C SER A 276 14.22 3.33 -22.92
N SER A 277 15.20 4.24 -22.87
CA SER A 277 15.06 5.57 -22.27
C SER A 277 14.16 6.53 -23.07
N TRP A 278 14.06 6.34 -24.40
CA TRP A 278 13.25 7.23 -25.25
C TRP A 278 11.75 7.01 -25.09
N GLN A 279 11.34 5.78 -24.72
CA GLN A 279 9.93 5.39 -24.63
C GLN A 279 9.40 5.37 -23.18
N ILE A 280 10.16 5.87 -22.20
CA ILE A 280 9.75 5.85 -20.78
C ILE A 280 8.49 6.68 -20.50
N TYR A 281 8.15 7.63 -21.38
CA TYR A 281 6.97 8.49 -21.29
C TYR A 281 5.89 8.17 -22.33
N SER A 282 6.09 7.11 -23.14
CA SER A 282 5.11 6.70 -24.15
C SER A 282 3.78 6.30 -23.52
N ASP A 283 2.70 6.71 -24.18
CA ASP A 283 1.32 6.27 -23.88
C ASP A 283 0.99 4.92 -24.50
N GLU A 284 1.84 4.43 -25.41
CA GLU A 284 1.58 3.20 -26.15
C GLU A 284 1.85 1.98 -25.28
N ASN A 285 0.86 1.08 -25.29
CA ASN A 285 1.00 -0.23 -24.66
C ASN A 285 1.68 -1.20 -25.62
N ASP A 286 2.25 -2.27 -25.08
CA ASP A 286 2.76 -3.41 -25.83
C ASP A 286 1.64 -3.97 -26.71
N PRO A 287 1.82 -4.02 -28.04
CA PRO A 287 0.81 -4.51 -28.97
C PRO A 287 0.51 -6.01 -28.77
N SER A 288 1.41 -6.75 -28.12
CA SER A 288 1.38 -8.21 -27.97
C SER A 288 0.91 -8.68 -26.58
N ILE A 289 -0.16 -8.07 -26.02
CA ILE A 289 -0.76 -8.55 -24.76
C ILE A 289 -1.84 -9.59 -25.05
N SER A 290 -1.53 -10.86 -24.78
CA SER A 290 -2.43 -11.99 -24.98
C SER A 290 -3.68 -11.93 -24.08
N ASN A 291 -4.77 -12.57 -24.53
CA ASN A 291 -5.99 -12.69 -23.74
C ASN A 291 -5.79 -13.46 -22.43
N SER A 292 -4.87 -14.44 -22.42
CA SER A 292 -4.50 -15.17 -21.19
C SER A 292 -3.94 -14.22 -20.12
N ILE A 293 -3.02 -13.31 -20.48
CA ILE A 293 -2.47 -12.33 -19.54
C ILE A 293 -3.57 -11.39 -19.04
N ARG A 294 -4.49 -10.95 -19.91
CA ARG A 294 -5.61 -10.08 -19.52
C ARG A 294 -6.54 -10.76 -18.52
N GLN A 295 -6.87 -12.03 -18.74
CA GLN A 295 -7.67 -12.84 -17.82
C GLN A 295 -6.97 -13.01 -16.48
N THR A 296 -5.67 -13.29 -16.49
CA THR A 296 -4.87 -13.42 -15.28
C THR A 296 -4.79 -12.09 -14.51
N ILE A 297 -4.66 -10.94 -15.19
CA ILE A 297 -4.73 -9.61 -14.56
C ILE A 297 -6.09 -9.39 -13.88
N CYS A 298 -7.19 -9.76 -14.55
CA CYS A 298 -8.53 -9.63 -13.98
C CYS A 298 -8.69 -10.51 -12.73
N ARG A 299 -8.17 -11.74 -12.77
CA ARG A 299 -8.18 -12.66 -11.63
C ARG A 299 -7.38 -12.09 -10.45
N TYR A 300 -6.16 -11.60 -10.68
CA TYR A 300 -5.37 -10.93 -9.64
C TYR A 300 -6.09 -9.72 -9.03
N ALA A 301 -6.72 -8.90 -9.87
CA ALA A 301 -7.47 -7.74 -9.38
C ALA A 301 -8.65 -8.14 -8.49
N ASN A 302 -9.37 -9.22 -8.85
CA ASN A 302 -10.50 -9.69 -8.05
C ASN A 302 -10.04 -10.32 -6.73
N VAL A 303 -8.97 -11.11 -6.71
CA VAL A 303 -8.45 -11.67 -5.44
C VAL A 303 -7.86 -10.61 -4.52
N ILE A 304 -7.23 -9.56 -5.07
CA ILE A 304 -6.77 -8.42 -4.27
C ILE A 304 -7.95 -7.67 -3.65
N LYS A 305 -9.05 -7.50 -4.39
CA LYS A 305 -10.29 -6.93 -3.86
C LYS A 305 -10.92 -7.83 -2.79
N ALA A 306 -10.88 -9.16 -2.98
CA ALA A 306 -11.36 -10.12 -1.99
C ALA A 306 -10.56 -10.04 -0.68
N LEU A 307 -9.23 -9.99 -0.77
CA LEU A 307 -8.36 -9.76 0.40
C LEU A 307 -8.69 -8.44 1.11
N ALA A 308 -8.90 -7.38 0.33
CA ALA A 308 -9.26 -6.07 0.88
C ALA A 308 -10.64 -6.07 1.54
N PHE A 309 -11.60 -6.79 0.97
CA PHE A 309 -12.94 -6.96 1.51
C PHE A 309 -12.94 -7.65 2.88
N CYS A 310 -12.06 -8.64 3.04
CA CYS A 310 -11.88 -9.37 4.30
C CYS A 310 -10.93 -8.66 5.30
N GLU A 311 -10.50 -7.43 5.00
CA GLU A 311 -9.54 -6.65 5.81
C GLU A 311 -8.21 -7.39 6.07
N ILE A 312 -7.80 -8.26 5.15
CA ILE A 312 -6.55 -9.03 5.25
C ILE A 312 -5.41 -8.19 4.67
N GLY A 313 -4.32 -8.06 5.43
CA GLY A 313 -3.10 -7.39 4.98
C GLY A 313 -2.55 -8.02 3.69
N ILE A 314 -2.28 -7.21 2.68
CA ILE A 314 -1.87 -7.62 1.34
C ILE A 314 -0.34 -7.73 1.30
N THR A 315 0.12 -8.94 0.99
CA THR A 315 1.53 -9.28 0.77
C THR A 315 1.66 -10.06 -0.54
N GLN A 316 2.87 -10.14 -1.11
CA GLN A 316 3.11 -10.96 -2.30
C GLN A 316 2.61 -12.40 -2.11
N GLN A 317 2.96 -13.02 -0.98
CA GLN A 317 2.60 -14.41 -0.69
C GLN A 317 1.08 -14.60 -0.63
N ARG A 318 0.37 -13.71 0.06
CA ARG A 318 -1.10 -13.78 0.15
C ARG A 318 -1.78 -13.58 -1.19
N VAL A 319 -1.25 -12.70 -2.04
CA VAL A 319 -1.79 -12.49 -3.40
C VAL A 319 -1.62 -13.74 -4.26
N VAL A 320 -0.46 -14.41 -4.20
CA VAL A 320 -0.23 -15.67 -4.94
C VAL A 320 -1.10 -16.80 -4.40
N SER A 321 -1.15 -16.98 -3.08
CA SER A 321 -1.99 -18.01 -2.46
C SER A 321 -3.49 -17.77 -2.73
N ALA A 322 -3.95 -16.51 -2.72
CA ALA A 322 -5.32 -16.18 -3.11
C ALA A 322 -5.60 -16.48 -4.58
N TYR A 323 -4.63 -16.20 -5.46
CA TYR A 323 -4.73 -16.51 -6.89
C TYR A 323 -4.85 -18.01 -7.13
N GLU A 324 -4.04 -18.83 -6.46
CA GLU A 324 -4.10 -20.29 -6.52
C GLU A 324 -5.42 -20.83 -5.96
N ALA A 325 -5.85 -20.36 -4.79
CA ALA A 325 -7.14 -20.73 -4.20
C ALA A 325 -8.33 -20.34 -5.08
N SER A 326 -8.24 -19.22 -5.80
CA SER A 326 -9.29 -18.78 -6.71
C SER A 326 -9.48 -19.69 -7.93
N MET A 327 -8.50 -20.55 -8.25
CA MET A 327 -8.58 -21.46 -9.41
C MET A 327 -9.68 -22.52 -9.28
N VAL A 328 -10.21 -22.71 -8.07
CA VAL A 328 -11.42 -23.50 -7.84
C VAL A 328 -12.61 -22.95 -8.64
N TYR A 329 -12.65 -21.64 -8.85
CA TYR A 329 -13.70 -20.95 -9.61
C TYR A 329 -13.27 -20.77 -11.07
N PRO A 330 -13.92 -21.47 -12.03
CA PRO A 330 -13.52 -21.43 -13.44
C PRO A 330 -13.78 -20.05 -14.05
N ASN A 331 -14.90 -19.40 -13.70
CA ASN A 331 -15.22 -18.07 -14.16
C ASN A 331 -14.63 -16.99 -13.22
N ILE A 332 -13.89 -16.04 -13.80
CA ILE A 332 -13.31 -14.91 -13.06
C ILE A 332 -14.39 -14.02 -12.43
N GLY A 333 -15.57 -13.97 -13.04
CA GLY A 333 -16.72 -13.24 -12.52
C GLY A 333 -17.30 -13.81 -11.22
N GLU A 334 -17.06 -15.07 -10.87
CA GLU A 334 -17.55 -15.62 -9.59
C GLU A 334 -16.81 -15.00 -8.39
N LEU A 335 -15.60 -14.49 -8.61
CA LEU A 335 -14.77 -13.88 -7.57
C LEU A 335 -15.28 -12.51 -7.08
N ILE A 336 -16.32 -11.95 -7.71
CA ILE A 336 -16.95 -10.72 -7.24
C ILE A 336 -18.10 -10.96 -6.26
N GLU A 337 -18.52 -12.21 -6.08
CA GLU A 337 -19.59 -12.56 -5.13
C GLU A 337 -19.06 -12.51 -3.68
N ARG A 338 -19.85 -11.91 -2.78
CA ARG A 338 -19.46 -11.70 -1.38
C ARG A 338 -19.02 -12.99 -0.69
N ASN A 339 -19.80 -14.06 -0.81
CA ASN A 339 -19.53 -15.33 -0.15
C ASN A 339 -18.22 -15.96 -0.65
N VAL A 340 -17.90 -15.75 -1.94
CA VAL A 340 -16.66 -16.25 -2.54
C VAL A 340 -15.46 -15.46 -2.00
N MET A 341 -15.58 -14.14 -1.87
CA MET A 341 -14.52 -13.32 -1.26
C MET A 341 -14.24 -13.73 0.19
N GLU A 342 -15.30 -13.92 0.99
CA GLU A 342 -15.21 -14.34 2.38
C GLU A 342 -14.55 -15.73 2.50
N SER A 343 -14.96 -16.69 1.66
CA SER A 343 -14.35 -18.03 1.61
C SER A 343 -12.86 -17.97 1.29
N ILE A 344 -12.46 -17.24 0.25
CA ILE A 344 -11.04 -17.12 -0.12
C ILE A 344 -10.24 -16.48 1.02
N GLY A 345 -10.80 -15.46 1.68
CA GLY A 345 -10.16 -14.83 2.83
C GLY A 345 -9.98 -15.79 4.00
N SER A 346 -11.02 -16.55 4.36
CA SER A 346 -10.96 -17.53 5.45
C SER A 346 -10.00 -18.67 5.16
N ASP A 347 -9.93 -19.13 3.91
CA ASP A 347 -9.05 -20.22 3.49
C ASP A 347 -7.58 -19.82 3.65
N ILE A 348 -7.23 -18.58 3.29
CA ILE A 348 -5.86 -18.06 3.42
C ILE A 348 -5.46 -17.95 4.90
N LEU A 349 -6.33 -17.39 5.74
CA LEU A 349 -6.05 -17.26 7.18
C LEU A 349 -5.92 -18.63 7.84
N THR A 350 -6.76 -19.59 7.46
CA THR A 350 -6.71 -20.97 7.97
C THR A 350 -5.44 -21.67 7.51
N ALA A 351 -5.04 -21.51 6.24
CA ALA A 351 -3.81 -22.06 5.70
C ALA A 351 -2.56 -21.50 6.41
N GLU A 352 -2.53 -20.19 6.68
CA GLU A 352 -1.44 -19.55 7.45
C GLU A 352 -1.39 -20.08 8.88
N LYS A 353 -2.55 -20.23 9.54
CA LYS A 353 -2.63 -20.78 10.91
C LYS A 353 -2.12 -22.22 10.99
N MET A 354 -2.56 -23.09 10.07
CA MET A 354 -2.13 -24.50 10.07
C MET A 354 -0.63 -24.63 9.74
N ARG A 355 -0.09 -23.78 8.86
CA ARG A 355 1.35 -23.76 8.55
C ARG A 355 2.20 -23.20 9.70
N GLY A 356 1.69 -22.21 10.43
CA GLY A 356 2.38 -21.57 11.56
C GLY A 356 2.47 -22.44 12.81
N ASN A 357 1.45 -23.28 13.07
CA ASN A 357 1.41 -24.19 14.22
C ASN A 357 2.30 -25.45 14.06
N GLY A 358 2.93 -25.62 12.90
CA GLY A 358 3.80 -26.77 12.60
C GLY A 358 5.29 -26.55 12.88
N ASN A 359 5.67 -25.39 13.44
CA ASN A 359 7.06 -25.05 13.80
C ASN A 359 7.23 -24.90 15.31
#